data_AF-A0A7X5HYD7-F1
#
_entry.id   AF-A0A7X5HYD7-F1
#
_cell.length_a   1.000
_cell.length_b   1.000
_cell.length_c   1.000
_cell.angle_alpha   90.00
_cell.angle_beta   90.00
_cell.angle_gamma   90.00
#
_symmetry.space_group_name_H-M   'P 1'
#
loop_
_entity.id
_entity.type
_entity.pdbx_description
1 polymer ?
#
loop_
_entity_poly.entity_id
_entity_poly.type
_entity_poly.pdbx_seq_one_letter_code
_entity_poly.pdbx_strand_id
1 'polypeptide(L)'
;MGGDIMSEVEKIKEEDVTVLDAPVFDELSLITVTQLPIIEEQLEQLKNIIDERTKIAVSLEVTEDNRQIVKKLRANLNKEKKELQAQYKQALEKVTAPLEKVQAKFKDCISGYDIADKELKEKIALLEDAQKEIKRLEVTEYFDEYAQSKDIDFLTFEDLGINVTLSSSVASLKKQISAFLERVVADLKMIATQEDEDEILVEYKKSLDASNAITTVKERKKRIEEEKARKEKEAERRARAKAAEQAVVNAVEEQEQISDELPFPEAEEGYIPPEAQAEPLEAPAVQNTDKKLKPYTYTFSFTHYDYSAQESLEKVKAFKPELIKFIETC
;
A
#
# COMPACT_ATOMS: atom_id res chain seq x y z
N MET A 1 1.92 -0.22 49.49
CA MET A 1 0.79 -0.89 48.82
C MET A 1 1.06 -0.82 47.33
N GLY A 2 1.12 -1.96 46.66
CA GLY A 2 1.68 -2.14 45.31
C GLY A 2 2.80 -3.19 45.40
N GLY A 3 2.54 -4.42 45.84
CA GLY A 3 1.38 -5.24 45.53
C GLY A 3 1.70 -6.02 44.26
N ASP A 4 2.27 -7.20 44.46
CA ASP A 4 2.66 -8.20 43.47
C ASP A 4 1.71 -8.30 42.28
N ILE A 5 2.23 -8.04 41.08
CA ILE A 5 1.62 -8.48 39.81
C ILE A 5 2.68 -9.09 38.86
N MET A 6 3.88 -9.41 39.36
CA MET A 6 4.99 -9.92 38.54
C MET A 6 5.40 -11.36 38.88
N SER A 7 4.68 -12.07 39.76
CA SER A 7 5.05 -13.43 40.19
C SER A 7 4.19 -14.56 39.60
N GLU A 8 3.17 -14.28 38.80
CA GLU A 8 2.27 -15.31 38.27
C GLU A 8 2.42 -15.50 36.75
N VAL A 9 3.67 -15.47 36.23
CA VAL A 9 3.97 -16.15 34.97
C VAL A 9 4.38 -17.57 35.34
N GLU A 10 3.37 -18.42 35.42
CA GLU A 10 3.46 -19.86 35.57
C GLU A 10 4.57 -20.37 34.63
N LYS A 11 5.72 -20.72 35.21
CA LYS A 11 6.82 -21.35 34.49
C LYS A 11 6.29 -22.70 33.99
N ILE A 12 5.86 -22.75 32.74
CA ILE A 12 5.74 -24.02 32.01
C ILE A 12 7.13 -24.66 32.11
N LYS A 13 7.25 -25.72 32.91
CA LYS A 13 8.51 -26.42 33.05
C LYS A 13 8.73 -27.21 31.76
N GLU A 14 9.98 -27.36 31.35
CA GLU A 14 10.39 -28.14 30.18
C GLU A 14 9.77 -29.57 30.18
N GLU A 15 9.46 -30.08 31.37
CA GLU A 15 8.73 -31.34 31.61
C GLU A 15 7.30 -31.35 31.06
N ASP A 16 6.57 -30.23 31.06
CA ASP A 16 5.18 -30.15 30.57
C ASP A 16 5.10 -30.14 29.02
N VAL A 17 6.16 -29.71 28.34
CA VAL A 17 6.26 -29.72 26.87
C VAL A 17 6.48 -31.16 26.35
N THR A 18 7.11 -32.03 27.13
CA THR A 18 7.38 -33.43 26.71
C THR A 18 6.13 -34.27 26.48
N VAL A 19 4.98 -33.89 27.07
CA VAL A 19 3.68 -34.53 26.84
C VAL A 19 3.12 -34.16 25.45
N LEU A 20 3.51 -33.02 24.88
CA LEU A 20 3.07 -32.56 23.56
C LEU A 20 3.90 -33.14 22.41
N ASP A 21 5.15 -33.55 22.69
CA ASP A 21 6.07 -34.11 21.70
C ASP A 21 5.90 -35.64 21.50
N ALA A 22 5.05 -36.29 22.29
CA ALA A 22 4.73 -37.70 22.10
C ALA A 22 3.78 -37.87 20.90
N PRO A 23 4.14 -38.67 19.88
CA PRO A 23 3.24 -38.91 18.76
C PRO A 23 2.01 -39.69 19.27
N VAL A 24 0.83 -39.05 19.24
CA VAL A 24 -0.48 -39.64 19.56
C VAL A 24 -0.88 -40.76 18.56
N PHE A 25 -0.04 -41.03 17.57
CA PHE A 25 -0.38 -41.80 16.37
C PHE A 25 -0.38 -43.33 16.52
N ASP A 26 -0.06 -43.89 17.69
CA ASP A 26 0.06 -45.36 17.83
C ASP A 26 -1.12 -46.04 18.56
N GLU A 27 -2.12 -45.29 19.06
CA GLU A 27 -3.26 -45.91 19.77
C GLU A 27 -4.51 -46.15 18.92
N LEU A 28 -4.59 -45.58 17.72
CA LEU A 28 -5.86 -45.45 16.99
C LEU A 28 -5.83 -46.19 15.65
N SER A 29 -5.92 -47.51 15.70
CA SER A 29 -6.58 -48.31 14.65
C SER A 29 -8.10 -48.06 14.65
N LEU A 30 -8.52 -46.78 14.64
CA LEU A 30 -9.83 -46.35 15.17
C LEU A 30 -11.03 -46.55 14.24
N ILE A 31 -10.82 -46.63 12.93
CA ILE A 31 -11.93 -46.67 11.97
C ILE A 31 -11.64 -47.74 10.92
N THR A 32 -11.97 -49.00 11.25
CA THR A 32 -12.04 -50.09 10.28
C THR A 32 -13.51 -50.44 10.04
N VAL A 33 -13.96 -50.39 8.78
CA VAL A 33 -15.35 -50.70 8.39
C VAL A 33 -15.34 -51.99 7.57
N THR A 34 -15.96 -53.05 8.09
CA THR A 34 -15.90 -54.42 7.53
C THR A 34 -17.22 -54.92 6.93
N GLN A 35 -18.14 -54.04 6.49
CA GLN A 35 -19.49 -54.44 6.04
C GLN A 35 -19.69 -54.68 4.54
N LEU A 36 -18.73 -54.31 3.67
CA LEU A 36 -18.88 -54.41 2.22
C LEU A 36 -19.30 -55.79 1.68
N PRO A 37 -18.71 -56.93 2.09
CA PRO A 37 -18.98 -58.22 1.43
C PRO A 37 -20.42 -58.74 1.64
N ILE A 38 -21.05 -58.42 2.78
CA ILE A 38 -22.42 -58.87 3.07
C ILE A 38 -23.45 -58.05 2.28
N ILE A 39 -23.21 -56.74 2.13
CA ILE A 39 -24.11 -55.84 1.41
C ILE A 39 -24.08 -56.14 -0.09
N GLU A 40 -22.89 -56.40 -0.64
CA GLU A 40 -22.71 -56.73 -2.06
C GLU A 40 -23.46 -58.02 -2.45
N GLU A 41 -23.35 -59.08 -1.64
CA GLU A 41 -24.04 -60.35 -1.90
C GLU A 41 -25.57 -60.19 -1.86
N GLN A 42 -26.10 -59.45 -0.89
CA GLN A 42 -27.54 -59.19 -0.77
C GLN A 42 -28.08 -58.37 -1.94
N LEU A 43 -27.32 -57.39 -2.44
CA LEU A 43 -27.70 -56.58 -3.60
C LEU A 43 -27.68 -57.40 -4.90
N GLU A 44 -26.73 -58.32 -5.06
CA GLU A 44 -26.70 -59.21 -6.24
C GLU A 44 -27.89 -60.18 -6.23
N GLN A 45 -28.26 -60.72 -5.05
CA GLN A 45 -29.48 -61.52 -4.91
C GLN A 45 -30.75 -60.72 -5.25
N LEU A 46 -30.86 -59.48 -4.74
CA LEU A 46 -32.00 -58.60 -5.05
C LEU A 46 -32.08 -58.29 -6.55
N LYS A 47 -30.94 -58.03 -7.19
CA LYS A 47 -30.86 -57.79 -8.64
C LYS A 47 -31.36 -58.98 -9.45
N ASN A 48 -30.92 -60.20 -9.12
CA ASN A 48 -31.39 -61.42 -9.78
C ASN A 48 -32.92 -61.58 -9.69
N ILE A 49 -33.50 -61.32 -8.51
CA ILE A 49 -34.96 -61.36 -8.31
C ILE A 49 -35.68 -60.32 -9.18
N ILE A 50 -35.15 -59.09 -9.26
CA ILE A 50 -35.73 -58.02 -10.08
C ILE A 50 -35.64 -58.37 -11.58
N ASP A 51 -34.50 -58.91 -12.03
CA ASP A 51 -34.27 -59.28 -13.42
C ASP A 51 -35.22 -60.40 -13.86
N GLU A 52 -35.42 -61.43 -13.04
CA GLU A 52 -36.41 -62.48 -13.31
C GLU A 52 -37.84 -61.92 -13.41
N ARG A 53 -38.26 -61.11 -12.43
CA ARG A 53 -39.61 -60.53 -12.38
C ARG A 53 -39.88 -59.60 -13.55
N THR A 54 -38.92 -58.76 -13.92
CA THR A 54 -39.05 -57.83 -15.04
C THR A 54 -39.04 -58.56 -16.37
N LYS A 55 -38.20 -59.59 -16.54
CA LYS A 55 -38.18 -60.44 -17.73
C LYS A 55 -39.52 -61.14 -17.95
N ILE A 56 -40.10 -61.71 -16.89
CA ILE A 56 -41.44 -62.33 -16.95
C ILE A 56 -42.49 -61.29 -17.33
N ALA A 57 -42.48 -60.12 -16.67
CA ALA A 57 -43.47 -59.07 -16.92
C ALA A 57 -43.42 -58.52 -18.36
N VAL A 58 -42.23 -58.42 -18.96
CA VAL A 58 -42.03 -57.97 -20.34
C VAL A 58 -42.41 -59.04 -21.37
N SER A 59 -42.29 -60.32 -21.02
CA SER A 59 -42.64 -61.44 -21.92
C SER A 59 -44.14 -61.70 -22.07
N LEU A 60 -44.99 -61.04 -21.28
CA LEU A 60 -46.44 -61.22 -21.32
C LEU A 60 -47.07 -60.50 -22.53
N GLU A 61 -47.70 -61.26 -23.42
CA GLU A 61 -48.50 -60.70 -24.52
C GLU A 61 -49.77 -60.03 -23.99
N VAL A 62 -50.09 -58.84 -24.48
CA VAL A 62 -51.25 -58.06 -24.03
C VAL A 62 -52.44 -58.33 -24.95
N THR A 63 -53.51 -58.89 -24.40
CA THR A 63 -54.78 -59.16 -25.08
C THR A 63 -55.92 -58.43 -24.36
N GLU A 64 -57.10 -58.32 -24.98
CA GLU A 64 -58.25 -57.63 -24.36
C GLU A 64 -58.68 -58.28 -23.04
N ASP A 65 -58.59 -59.61 -22.94
CA ASP A 65 -58.99 -60.37 -21.74
C ASP A 65 -58.01 -60.20 -20.56
N ASN A 66 -56.71 -59.96 -20.83
CA ASN A 66 -55.68 -59.88 -19.79
C ASN A 66 -55.23 -58.44 -19.44
N ARG A 67 -55.73 -57.43 -20.17
CA ARG A 67 -55.35 -56.02 -20.04
C ARG A 67 -55.40 -55.47 -18.62
N GLN A 68 -56.44 -55.84 -17.84
CA GLN A 68 -56.57 -55.38 -16.44
C GLN A 68 -55.52 -56.02 -15.51
N ILE A 69 -55.15 -57.27 -15.78
CA ILE A 69 -54.11 -58.00 -15.03
C ILE A 69 -52.75 -57.36 -15.30
N VAL A 70 -52.43 -57.08 -16.57
CA VAL A 70 -51.18 -56.40 -16.97
C VAL A 70 -51.07 -55.01 -16.37
N LYS A 71 -52.17 -54.24 -16.31
CA LYS A 71 -52.19 -52.92 -15.64
C LYS A 71 -51.89 -53.02 -14.13
N LYS A 72 -52.45 -54.03 -13.45
CA LYS A 72 -52.17 -54.27 -12.03
C LYS A 72 -50.71 -54.68 -11.81
N LEU A 73 -50.17 -55.56 -12.64
CA LEU A 73 -48.75 -55.94 -12.60
C LEU A 73 -47.83 -54.72 -12.75
N ARG A 74 -48.10 -53.85 -13.74
CA ARG A 74 -47.36 -52.60 -13.92
C ARG A 74 -47.43 -51.68 -12.69
N ALA A 75 -48.60 -51.57 -12.07
CA ALA A 75 -48.76 -50.77 -10.85
C ALA A 75 -47.95 -51.35 -9.68
N ASN A 76 -47.97 -52.67 -9.53
CA ASN A 76 -47.22 -53.38 -8.48
C ASN A 76 -45.71 -53.23 -8.66
N LEU A 77 -45.17 -53.38 -9.87
CA LEU A 77 -43.74 -53.18 -10.15
C LEU A 77 -43.29 -51.74 -9.83
N ASN A 78 -44.12 -50.75 -10.16
CA ASN A 78 -43.83 -49.35 -9.81
C ASN A 78 -43.89 -49.09 -8.30
N LYS A 79 -44.78 -49.77 -7.57
CA LYS A 79 -44.88 -49.68 -6.12
C LYS A 79 -43.65 -50.30 -5.45
N GLU A 80 -43.29 -51.52 -5.84
CA GLU A 80 -42.13 -52.25 -5.35
C GLU A 80 -40.83 -51.47 -5.59
N LYS A 81 -40.64 -50.88 -6.77
CA LYS A 81 -39.52 -49.98 -7.07
C LYS A 81 -39.42 -48.82 -6.07
N LYS A 82 -40.53 -48.14 -5.79
CA LYS A 82 -40.56 -46.99 -4.87
C LYS A 82 -40.26 -47.42 -3.43
N GLU A 83 -40.78 -48.57 -3.01
CA GLU A 83 -40.56 -49.13 -1.67
C GLU A 83 -39.08 -49.49 -1.47
N LEU A 84 -38.45 -50.15 -2.45
CA LEU A 84 -37.02 -50.47 -2.41
C LEU A 84 -36.14 -49.21 -2.35
N GLN A 85 -36.46 -48.17 -3.13
CA GLN A 85 -35.75 -46.89 -3.07
C GLN A 85 -35.88 -46.20 -1.70
N ALA A 86 -37.07 -46.25 -1.09
CA ALA A 86 -37.31 -45.70 0.24
C ALA A 86 -36.54 -46.47 1.32
N GLN A 87 -36.54 -47.80 1.26
CA GLN A 87 -35.76 -48.65 2.18
C GLN A 87 -34.26 -48.40 2.04
N TYR A 88 -33.74 -48.29 0.81
CA TYR A 88 -32.34 -47.95 0.57
C TYR A 88 -31.96 -46.62 1.21
N LYS A 89 -32.77 -45.57 1.00
CA LYS A 89 -32.51 -44.25 1.59
C LYS A 89 -32.50 -44.31 3.13
N GLN A 90 -33.47 -45.02 3.72
CA GLN A 90 -33.55 -45.17 5.18
C GLN A 90 -32.36 -45.96 5.73
N ALA A 91 -31.91 -46.99 5.03
CA ALA A 91 -30.73 -47.77 5.41
C ALA A 91 -29.45 -46.92 5.33
N LEU A 92 -29.29 -46.15 4.25
CA LEU A 92 -28.17 -45.23 4.09
C LEU A 92 -28.12 -44.20 5.22
N GLU A 93 -29.26 -43.58 5.54
CA GLU A 93 -29.35 -42.59 6.62
C GLU A 93 -28.96 -43.16 7.99
N LYS A 94 -29.32 -44.42 8.27
CA LYS A 94 -28.90 -45.12 9.49
C LYS A 94 -27.39 -45.34 9.59
N VAL A 95 -26.70 -45.40 8.45
CA VAL A 95 -25.23 -45.56 8.39
C VAL A 95 -24.54 -44.20 8.40
N THR A 96 -25.05 -43.22 7.66
CA THR A 96 -24.43 -41.89 7.57
C THR A 96 -24.60 -41.09 8.86
N ALA A 97 -25.76 -41.14 9.54
CA ALA A 97 -25.99 -40.34 10.73
C ALA A 97 -25.01 -40.65 11.91
N PRO A 98 -24.67 -41.91 12.22
CA PRO A 98 -23.60 -42.21 13.17
C PRO A 98 -22.22 -41.75 12.71
N LEU A 99 -21.89 -41.88 11.42
CA LEU A 99 -20.62 -41.41 10.86
C LEU A 99 -20.46 -39.89 10.97
N GLU A 100 -21.51 -39.14 10.65
CA GLU A 100 -21.53 -37.68 10.80
C GLU A 100 -21.30 -37.26 12.25
N LYS A 101 -21.86 -37.98 13.23
CA LYS A 101 -21.60 -37.74 14.66
C LYS A 101 -20.15 -38.01 15.04
N VAL A 102 -19.54 -39.08 14.52
CA VAL A 102 -18.11 -39.37 14.74
C VAL A 102 -17.26 -38.28 14.11
N GLN A 103 -17.56 -37.87 12.88
CA GLN A 103 -16.86 -36.79 12.19
C GLN A 103 -16.96 -35.47 12.97
N ALA A 104 -18.14 -35.13 13.49
CA ALA A 104 -18.35 -33.93 14.28
C ALA A 104 -17.50 -33.95 15.57
N LYS A 105 -17.50 -35.08 16.29
CA LYS A 105 -16.65 -35.24 17.48
C LYS A 105 -15.16 -35.16 17.17
N PHE A 106 -14.72 -35.75 16.07
CA PHE A 106 -13.33 -35.66 15.65
C PHE A 106 -12.91 -34.22 15.33
N LYS A 107 -13.75 -33.48 14.61
CA LYS A 107 -13.53 -32.06 14.34
C LYS A 107 -13.46 -31.23 15.62
N ASP A 108 -14.37 -31.49 16.57
CA ASP A 108 -14.38 -30.85 17.88
C ASP A 108 -13.06 -31.11 18.64
N CYS A 109 -12.60 -32.38 18.68
CA CYS A 109 -11.32 -32.73 19.30
C CYS A 109 -10.13 -31.99 18.67
N ILE A 110 -10.07 -31.90 17.34
CA ILE A 110 -8.92 -31.26 16.65
C ILE A 110 -8.99 -29.74 16.75
N SER A 111 -10.19 -29.16 16.82
CA SER A 111 -10.35 -27.70 16.95
C SER A 111 -9.65 -27.13 18.20
N GLY A 112 -9.43 -27.96 19.23
CA GLY A 112 -8.63 -27.59 20.39
C GLY A 112 -7.18 -27.20 20.03
N TYR A 113 -6.58 -27.85 19.02
CA TYR A 113 -5.25 -27.48 18.52
C TYR A 113 -5.25 -26.11 17.85
N ASP A 114 -6.28 -25.79 17.06
CA ASP A 114 -6.40 -24.48 16.40
C ASP A 114 -6.54 -23.34 17.41
N ILE A 115 -7.32 -23.57 18.48
CA ILE A 115 -7.48 -22.61 19.58
C ILE A 115 -6.15 -22.43 20.33
N ALA A 116 -5.48 -23.54 20.68
CA ALA A 116 -4.21 -23.50 21.38
C ALA A 116 -3.11 -22.80 20.55
N ASP A 117 -3.00 -23.07 19.25
CA ASP A 117 -2.07 -22.39 18.35
C ASP A 117 -2.29 -20.87 18.35
N LYS A 118 -3.56 -20.45 18.23
CA LYS A 118 -3.92 -19.04 18.27
C LYS A 118 -3.52 -18.39 19.60
N GLU A 119 -3.84 -19.01 20.73
CA GLU A 119 -3.50 -18.47 22.05
C GLU A 119 -1.98 -18.41 22.27
N LEU A 120 -1.23 -19.43 21.84
CA LEU A 120 0.22 -19.44 21.94
C LEU A 120 0.85 -18.34 21.08
N LYS A 121 0.36 -18.16 19.85
CA LYS A 121 0.80 -17.09 18.96
C LYS A 121 0.56 -15.69 19.57
N GLU A 122 -0.61 -15.48 20.18
CA GLU A 122 -0.93 -14.22 20.85
C GLU A 122 -0.01 -13.98 22.06
N LYS A 123 0.22 -15.01 22.90
CA LYS A 123 1.15 -14.92 24.04
C LYS A 123 2.59 -14.62 23.61
N ILE A 124 3.07 -15.24 22.53
CA ILE A 124 4.40 -14.98 21.97
C ILE A 124 4.49 -13.53 21.49
N ALA A 125 3.50 -13.05 20.73
CA ALA A 125 3.49 -11.68 20.22
C ALA A 125 3.51 -10.64 21.36
N LEU A 126 2.70 -10.85 22.40
CA LEU A 126 2.67 -9.96 23.57
C LEU A 126 4.03 -9.90 24.29
N LEU A 127 4.70 -11.04 24.48
CA LEU A 127 6.01 -11.09 25.10
C LEU A 127 7.08 -10.40 24.23
N GLU A 128 7.06 -10.66 22.93
CA GLU A 128 7.99 -10.06 21.98
C GLU A 128 7.83 -8.53 21.91
N ASP A 129 6.59 -8.03 21.90
CA ASP A 129 6.33 -6.60 21.88
C ASP A 129 6.70 -5.94 23.21
N ALA A 130 6.45 -6.60 24.35
CA ALA A 130 6.93 -6.12 25.64
C ALA A 130 8.47 -6.03 25.70
N GLN A 131 9.18 -7.01 25.14
CA GLN A 131 10.64 -6.97 25.08
C GLN A 131 11.16 -5.85 24.17
N LYS A 132 10.51 -5.62 23.02
CA LYS A 132 10.84 -4.47 22.15
C LYS A 132 10.59 -3.15 22.86
N GLU A 133 9.51 -3.04 23.61
CA GLU A 133 9.16 -1.82 24.33
C GLU A 133 10.16 -1.52 25.45
N ILE A 134 10.56 -2.52 26.25
CA ILE A 134 11.60 -2.35 27.26
C ILE A 134 12.91 -1.85 26.63
N LYS A 135 13.33 -2.46 25.51
CA LYS A 135 14.53 -2.01 24.78
C LYS A 135 14.35 -0.59 24.23
N ARG A 136 13.17 -0.27 23.70
CA ARG A 136 12.86 1.07 23.18
C ARG A 136 13.00 2.09 24.29
N LEU A 137 12.36 1.88 25.44
CA LEU A 137 12.44 2.76 26.60
C LEU A 137 13.89 2.98 27.06
N GLU A 138 14.68 1.91 27.21
CA GLU A 138 16.09 2.04 27.62
C GLU A 138 16.94 2.86 26.62
N VAL A 139 16.66 2.69 25.33
CA VAL A 139 17.38 3.34 24.24
C VAL A 139 16.91 4.79 24.06
N THR A 140 15.63 5.08 24.29
CA THR A 140 15.06 6.44 24.34
C THR A 140 15.60 7.22 25.53
N GLU A 141 15.65 6.62 26.72
CA GLU A 141 16.24 7.26 27.91
C GLU A 141 17.71 7.63 27.66
N TYR A 142 18.48 6.73 27.04
CA TYR A 142 19.86 7.03 26.62
C TYR A 142 19.95 8.17 25.59
N PHE A 143 19.01 8.23 24.64
CA PHE A 143 18.94 9.32 23.67
C PHE A 143 18.66 10.66 24.37
N ASP A 144 17.67 10.71 25.26
CA ASP A 144 17.27 11.92 25.97
C ASP A 144 18.43 12.46 26.83
N GLU A 145 19.10 11.58 27.57
CA GLU A 145 20.30 11.93 28.36
C GLU A 145 21.43 12.49 27.47
N TYR A 146 21.70 11.83 26.34
CA TYR A 146 22.79 12.25 25.45
C TYR A 146 22.45 13.56 24.71
N ALA A 147 21.23 13.72 24.22
CA ALA A 147 20.74 14.94 23.58
C ALA A 147 20.79 16.13 24.56
N GLN A 148 20.31 15.94 25.80
CA GLN A 148 20.39 16.94 26.84
C GLN A 148 21.84 17.33 27.17
N SER A 149 22.77 16.36 27.22
CA SER A 149 24.20 16.63 27.46
C SER A 149 24.88 17.45 26.35
N LYS A 150 24.25 17.55 25.18
CA LYS A 150 24.74 18.30 24.00
C LYS A 150 23.90 19.55 23.71
N ASP A 151 22.97 19.91 24.60
CA ASP A 151 22.04 21.03 24.44
C ASP A 151 21.22 20.96 23.13
N ILE A 152 20.80 19.75 22.73
CA ILE A 152 19.93 19.53 21.57
C ILE A 152 18.49 19.37 22.07
N ASP A 153 17.62 20.34 21.74
CA ASP A 153 16.25 20.44 22.24
C ASP A 153 15.16 20.20 21.18
N PHE A 154 15.54 20.07 19.91
CA PHE A 154 14.62 20.05 18.78
C PHE A 154 14.44 18.68 18.12
N LEU A 155 15.15 17.65 18.60
CA LEU A 155 15.05 16.28 18.08
C LEU A 155 14.25 15.40 19.02
N THR A 156 13.47 14.48 18.45
CA THR A 156 12.91 13.35 19.18
C THR A 156 13.58 12.05 18.77
N PHE A 157 13.38 10.98 19.55
CA PHE A 157 13.93 9.67 19.23
C PHE A 157 13.43 9.14 17.88
N GLU A 158 12.19 9.46 17.49
CA GLU A 158 11.59 9.07 16.22
C GLU A 158 12.31 9.66 15.01
N ASP A 159 12.89 10.85 15.14
CA ASP A 159 13.62 11.54 14.06
C ASP A 159 14.88 10.78 13.62
N LEU A 160 15.40 9.89 14.47
CA LEU A 160 16.57 9.07 14.16
C LEU A 160 16.24 7.92 13.20
N GLY A 161 14.96 7.54 13.07
CA GLY A 161 14.53 6.44 12.22
C GLY A 161 15.10 5.06 12.60
N ILE A 162 15.52 4.88 13.85
CA ILE A 162 16.13 3.63 14.33
C ILE A 162 15.04 2.59 14.63
N ASN A 163 15.12 1.42 13.97
CA ASN A 163 14.20 0.32 14.20
C ASN A 163 14.69 -0.60 15.35
N VAL A 164 13.91 -0.66 16.42
CA VAL A 164 14.15 -1.56 17.57
C VAL A 164 13.56 -2.93 17.28
N THR A 165 14.42 -3.87 16.90
CA THR A 165 14.04 -5.28 16.67
C THR A 165 14.47 -6.17 17.84
N LEU A 166 13.92 -7.38 17.93
CA LEU A 166 14.34 -8.38 18.93
C LEU A 166 15.81 -8.76 18.77
N SER A 167 16.31 -8.86 17.53
CA SER A 167 17.71 -9.17 17.22
C SER A 167 18.66 -8.01 17.46
N SER A 168 18.17 -6.76 17.50
CA SER A 168 18.99 -5.59 17.78
C SER A 168 19.49 -5.66 19.23
N SER A 169 20.81 -5.58 19.41
CA SER A 169 21.41 -5.41 20.73
C SER A 169 21.32 -3.95 21.17
N VAL A 170 21.10 -3.73 22.46
CA VAL A 170 21.04 -2.38 23.05
C VAL A 170 22.32 -1.59 22.76
N ALA A 171 23.50 -2.25 22.83
CA ALA A 171 24.78 -1.62 22.52
C ALA A 171 24.87 -1.10 21.07
N SER A 172 24.34 -1.87 20.10
CA SER A 172 24.30 -1.45 18.69
C SER A 172 23.39 -0.23 18.51
N LEU A 173 22.22 -0.23 19.17
CA LEU A 173 21.27 0.88 19.12
C LEU A 173 21.86 2.16 19.74
N LYS A 174 22.47 2.06 20.93
CA LYS A 174 23.17 3.18 21.58
C LYS A 174 24.26 3.75 20.69
N LYS A 175 25.07 2.90 20.03
CA LYS A 175 26.10 3.35 19.09
C LYS A 175 25.53 4.12 17.89
N GLN A 176 24.40 3.68 17.34
CA GLN A 176 23.73 4.39 16.24
C GLN A 176 23.22 5.77 16.69
N ILE A 177 22.64 5.85 17.89
CA ILE A 177 22.23 7.12 18.51
C ILE A 177 23.43 8.06 18.68
N SER A 178 24.51 7.58 19.29
CA SER A 178 25.70 8.41 19.54
C SER A 178 26.26 8.95 18.23
N ALA A 179 26.39 8.10 17.20
CA ALA A 179 26.90 8.51 15.90
C ALA A 179 25.99 9.54 15.21
N PHE A 180 24.66 9.40 15.33
CA PHE A 180 23.72 10.37 14.79
C PHE A 180 23.83 11.72 15.50
N LEU A 181 23.80 11.73 16.83
CA LEU A 181 23.89 12.95 17.63
C LEU A 181 25.26 13.63 17.48
N GLU A 182 26.35 12.87 17.35
CA GLU A 182 27.68 13.43 17.06
C GLU A 182 27.73 14.14 15.70
N ARG A 183 27.07 13.58 14.67
CA ARG A 183 26.92 14.24 13.38
C ARG A 183 26.14 15.55 13.51
N VAL A 184 25.03 15.55 14.25
CA VAL A 184 24.24 16.76 14.50
C VAL A 184 25.07 17.82 15.22
N VAL A 185 25.84 17.44 16.25
CA VAL A 185 26.76 18.36 16.93
C VAL A 185 27.82 18.92 15.96
N ALA A 186 28.34 18.10 15.05
CA ALA A 186 29.28 18.57 14.02
C ALA A 186 28.63 19.55 13.04
N ASP A 187 27.41 19.26 12.60
CA ASP A 187 26.61 20.13 11.72
C ASP A 187 26.32 21.48 12.40
N LEU A 188 25.89 21.49 13.67
CA LEU A 188 25.65 22.71 14.44
C LEU A 188 26.92 23.56 14.57
N LYS A 189 28.07 22.92 14.84
CA LYS A 189 29.37 23.62 14.86
C LYS A 189 29.72 24.20 13.49
N MET A 190 29.40 23.50 12.40
CA MET A 190 29.62 24.01 11.05
C MET A 190 28.74 25.24 10.76
N ILE A 191 27.46 25.18 11.14
CA ILE A 191 26.49 26.27 10.97
C ILE A 191 26.92 27.52 11.75
N ALA A 192 27.41 27.36 12.99
CA ALA A 192 27.90 28.45 13.83
C ALA A 192 29.10 29.23 13.26
N THR A 193 29.77 28.70 12.22
CA THR A 193 30.87 29.40 11.52
C THR A 193 30.41 30.22 10.31
N GLN A 194 29.13 30.14 9.93
CA GLN A 194 28.59 30.85 8.76
C GLN A 194 28.03 32.22 9.16
N GLU A 195 28.05 33.18 8.23
CA GLU A 195 27.57 34.56 8.47
C GLU A 195 26.06 34.63 8.77
N ASP A 196 25.27 33.70 8.22
CA ASP A 196 23.81 33.67 8.32
C ASP A 196 23.31 32.56 9.26
N GLU A 197 24.00 32.36 10.39
CA GLU A 197 23.78 31.26 11.35
C GLU A 197 22.30 31.02 11.67
N ASP A 198 21.58 32.05 12.12
CA ASP A 198 20.20 31.92 12.59
C ASP A 198 19.25 31.44 11.46
N GLU A 199 19.38 31.98 10.26
CA GLU A 199 18.56 31.57 9.12
C GLU A 199 18.90 30.14 8.66
N ILE A 200 20.19 29.80 8.66
CA ILE A 200 20.67 28.46 8.31
C ILE A 200 20.19 27.44 9.34
N LEU A 201 20.21 27.78 10.64
CA LEU A 201 19.73 26.91 11.72
C LEU A 201 18.23 26.61 11.57
N VAL A 202 17.42 27.61 11.22
CA VAL A 202 15.97 27.44 10.99
C VAL A 202 15.70 26.49 9.82
N GLU A 203 16.45 26.59 8.73
CA GLU A 203 16.32 25.65 7.61
C GLU A 203 16.88 24.26 7.95
N TYR A 204 17.98 24.20 8.72
CA TYR A 204 18.59 22.94 9.17
C TYR A 204 17.63 22.10 10.01
N LYS A 205 16.91 22.72 10.96
CA LYS A 205 15.94 22.01 11.81
C LYS A 205 14.82 21.30 11.03
N LYS A 206 14.62 21.61 9.75
CA LYS A 206 13.62 20.94 8.89
C LYS A 206 14.14 19.67 8.21
N SER A 207 15.43 19.60 7.92
CA SER A 207 16.02 18.54 7.07
C SER A 207 17.14 17.77 7.74
N LEU A 208 17.74 18.31 8.81
CA LEU A 208 18.95 17.81 9.47
C LEU A 208 20.14 17.63 8.52
N ASP A 209 20.17 18.44 7.45
CA ASP A 209 21.24 18.50 6.44
C ASP A 209 21.80 19.92 6.37
N ALA A 210 22.98 20.11 6.95
CA ALA A 210 23.64 21.41 7.02
C ALA A 210 24.07 21.92 5.65
N SER A 211 24.51 21.04 4.75
CA SER A 211 24.98 21.43 3.42
C SER A 211 23.83 22.00 2.59
N ASN A 212 22.68 21.32 2.62
CA ASN A 212 21.47 21.77 1.94
C ASN A 212 20.92 23.06 2.55
N ALA A 213 20.88 23.17 3.88
CA ALA A 213 20.41 24.38 4.57
C ALA A 213 21.25 25.61 4.20
N ILE A 214 22.59 25.51 4.26
CA ILE A 214 23.51 26.59 3.89
C ILE A 214 23.30 27.03 2.44
N THR A 215 23.18 26.06 1.53
CA THR A 215 23.03 26.32 0.09
C THR A 215 21.71 27.05 -0.17
N THR A 216 20.62 26.56 0.43
CA THR A 216 19.28 27.13 0.29
C THR A 216 19.22 28.58 0.78
N VAL A 217 19.83 28.89 1.94
CA VAL A 217 19.86 30.26 2.47
C VAL A 217 20.70 31.18 1.59
N LYS A 218 21.90 30.74 1.19
CA LYS A 218 22.78 31.52 0.30
C LYS A 218 22.11 31.83 -1.04
N GLU A 219 21.48 30.84 -1.66
CA GLU A 219 20.73 31.04 -2.91
C GLU A 219 19.55 31.99 -2.72
N ARG A 220 18.79 31.86 -1.64
CA ARG A 220 17.66 32.74 -1.34
C ARG A 220 18.12 34.19 -1.18
N LYS A 221 19.18 34.44 -0.42
CA LYS A 221 19.74 35.80 -0.23
C LYS A 221 20.26 36.39 -1.53
N LYS A 222 21.01 35.60 -2.31
CA LYS A 222 21.48 36.01 -3.63
C LYS A 222 20.34 36.45 -4.53
N ARG A 223 19.23 35.69 -4.59
CA ARG A 223 18.05 36.09 -5.38
C ARG A 223 17.40 37.39 -4.88
N ILE A 224 17.33 37.59 -3.56
CA ILE A 224 16.75 38.81 -2.97
C ILE A 224 17.63 40.03 -3.32
N GLU A 225 18.95 39.89 -3.23
CA GLU A 225 19.89 40.95 -3.58
C GLU A 225 19.82 41.30 -5.08
N GLU A 226 19.80 40.30 -5.96
CA GLU A 226 19.64 40.48 -7.40
C GLU A 226 18.33 41.21 -7.76
N GLU A 227 17.22 40.86 -7.09
CA GLU A 227 15.93 41.52 -7.29
C GLU A 227 15.93 42.97 -6.78
N LYS A 228 16.56 43.21 -5.61
CA LYS A 228 16.70 44.55 -5.04
C LYS A 228 17.55 45.44 -5.96
N ALA A 229 18.68 44.95 -6.46
CA ALA A 229 19.53 45.66 -7.40
C ALA A 229 18.81 45.95 -8.72
N ARG A 230 17.97 45.02 -9.22
CA ARG A 230 17.13 45.26 -10.41
C ARG A 230 16.12 46.39 -10.17
N LYS A 231 15.43 46.37 -9.03
CA LYS A 231 14.45 47.41 -8.65
C LYS A 231 15.11 48.78 -8.48
N GLU A 232 16.30 48.83 -7.88
CA GLU A 232 17.05 50.07 -7.70
C GLU A 232 17.50 50.67 -9.04
N LYS A 233 18.05 49.84 -9.94
CA LYS A 233 18.40 50.28 -11.32
C LYS A 233 17.19 50.79 -12.09
N GLU A 234 16.03 50.15 -11.93
CA GLU A 234 14.80 50.61 -12.59
C GLU A 234 14.30 51.94 -11.99
N ALA A 235 14.37 52.11 -10.66
CA ALA A 235 14.02 53.35 -9.99
C ALA A 235 14.96 54.50 -10.40
N GLU A 236 16.26 54.26 -10.47
CA GLU A 236 17.25 55.24 -10.94
C GLU A 236 16.99 55.64 -12.40
N ARG A 237 16.73 54.67 -13.29
CA ARG A 237 16.37 54.95 -14.69
C ARG A 237 15.09 55.77 -14.79
N ARG A 238 14.07 55.46 -13.99
CA ARG A 238 12.82 56.23 -13.95
C ARG A 238 13.04 57.64 -13.41
N ALA A 239 13.86 57.82 -12.38
CA ALA A 239 14.20 59.13 -11.83
C ALA A 239 14.97 59.98 -12.86
N ARG A 240 15.96 59.40 -13.55
CA ARG A 240 16.70 60.06 -14.63
C ARG A 240 15.80 60.44 -15.80
N ALA A 241 14.88 59.57 -16.19
CA ALA A 241 13.90 59.86 -17.24
C ALA A 241 12.99 61.04 -16.85
N LYS A 242 12.47 61.07 -15.61
CA LYS A 242 11.66 62.19 -15.11
C LYS A 242 12.45 63.51 -15.04
N ALA A 243 13.71 63.46 -14.61
CA ALA A 243 14.58 64.65 -14.58
C ALA A 243 14.87 65.16 -16.00
N ALA A 244 15.08 64.26 -16.97
CA ALA A 244 15.25 64.63 -18.37
C ALA A 244 13.97 65.23 -18.96
N GLU A 245 12.80 64.68 -18.65
CA GLU A 245 11.49 65.20 -19.07
C GLU A 245 11.23 66.61 -18.50
N GLN A 246 11.52 66.84 -17.22
CA GLN A 246 11.45 68.17 -16.61
C GLN A 246 12.43 69.17 -17.24
N ALA A 247 13.66 68.73 -17.57
CA ALA A 247 14.62 69.59 -18.25
C ALA A 247 14.15 69.98 -19.66
N VAL A 248 13.48 69.07 -20.39
CA VAL A 248 12.88 69.38 -21.70
C VAL A 248 11.71 70.36 -21.55
N VAL A 249 10.84 70.17 -20.56
CA VAL A 249 9.72 71.11 -20.31
C VAL A 249 10.24 72.52 -20.00
N ASN A 250 11.24 72.63 -19.11
CA ASN A 250 11.85 73.93 -18.79
C ASN A 250 12.54 74.58 -20.01
N ALA A 251 13.18 73.78 -20.88
CA ALA A 251 13.81 74.29 -22.10
C ALA A 251 12.78 74.77 -23.14
N VAL A 252 11.60 74.15 -23.21
CA VAL A 252 10.49 74.60 -24.08
C VAL A 252 9.88 75.90 -23.53
N GLU A 253 9.73 76.04 -22.21
CA GLU A 253 9.30 77.30 -21.58
C GLU A 253 10.31 78.45 -21.80
N GLU A 254 11.62 78.15 -21.80
CA GLU A 254 12.66 79.12 -22.17
C GLU A 254 12.65 79.48 -23.66
N GLN A 255 12.30 78.53 -24.56
CA GLN A 255 12.16 78.83 -26.00
C GLN A 255 10.86 79.60 -26.34
N GLU A 256 9.78 79.47 -25.55
CA GLU A 256 8.58 80.31 -25.72
C GLU A 256 8.82 81.78 -25.34
N GLN A 257 9.87 82.10 -24.58
CA GLN A 257 10.28 83.49 -24.31
C GLN A 257 11.19 84.10 -25.40
N ILE A 258 11.62 83.31 -26.38
CA ILE A 258 12.58 83.72 -27.43
C ILE A 258 11.91 83.80 -28.82
N SER A 259 10.65 83.37 -28.97
CA SER A 259 9.96 83.24 -30.26
C SER A 259 9.31 84.52 -30.81
N ASP A 260 9.54 85.70 -30.22
CA ASP A 260 8.99 86.98 -30.73
C ASP A 260 9.80 87.59 -31.89
N GLU A 261 10.86 86.94 -32.36
CA GLU A 261 11.59 87.49 -33.51
C GLU A 261 12.23 86.37 -34.32
N LEU A 262 11.72 86.14 -35.54
CA LEU A 262 12.53 86.02 -36.77
C LEU A 262 11.63 85.81 -38.01
N PRO A 263 11.91 86.50 -39.13
CA PRO A 263 11.23 86.30 -40.40
C PRO A 263 11.83 85.15 -41.23
N PHE A 264 10.98 84.57 -42.05
CA PHE A 264 11.23 83.50 -43.04
C PHE A 264 12.08 83.98 -44.23
N PRO A 265 12.91 83.10 -44.83
CA PRO A 265 12.75 82.75 -46.27
C PRO A 265 12.97 81.24 -46.54
N GLU A 266 12.10 80.55 -47.29
CA GLU A 266 12.19 80.22 -48.75
C GLU A 266 13.56 79.67 -49.18
N ALA A 267 13.75 78.34 -49.28
CA ALA A 267 13.41 77.39 -50.37
C ALA A 267 14.55 77.24 -51.42
N GLU A 268 15.12 76.04 -51.58
CA GLU A 268 15.33 75.37 -52.90
C GLU A 268 15.97 73.97 -52.81
N GLU A 269 15.81 73.24 -53.91
CA GLU A 269 15.80 71.80 -54.10
C GLU A 269 17.18 71.10 -54.25
N GLY A 270 17.17 69.79 -53.96
CA GLY A 270 17.73 68.79 -54.87
C GLY A 270 19.09 68.18 -54.53
N TYR A 271 19.09 66.90 -54.12
CA TYR A 271 19.88 65.81 -54.76
C TYR A 271 19.57 64.44 -54.12
N ILE A 272 19.53 63.37 -54.92
CA ILE A 272 19.42 61.94 -54.51
C ILE A 272 20.49 61.16 -55.34
N PRO A 273 20.77 59.87 -55.09
CA PRO A 273 21.61 59.18 -54.09
C PRO A 273 22.93 58.65 -54.71
N PRO A 274 23.61 57.64 -54.11
CA PRO A 274 23.53 56.32 -54.75
C PRO A 274 23.46 55.09 -53.80
N GLU A 275 22.96 54.00 -54.37
CA GLU A 275 22.72 52.64 -53.82
C GLU A 275 23.97 51.73 -53.72
N ALA A 276 23.73 50.54 -53.13
CA ALA A 276 24.47 49.26 -53.16
C ALA A 276 25.36 49.01 -51.92
N GLN A 277 25.32 47.87 -51.22
CA GLN A 277 24.96 46.49 -51.61
C GLN A 277 24.90 45.55 -50.36
N ALA A 278 24.17 44.43 -50.55
CA ALA A 278 24.34 43.09 -49.95
C ALA A 278 23.59 42.69 -48.65
N GLU A 279 22.59 41.81 -48.87
CA GLU A 279 21.95 40.78 -48.02
C GLU A 279 22.95 39.84 -47.29
N PRO A 280 22.54 38.93 -46.36
CA PRO A 280 21.17 38.44 -46.07
C PRO A 280 20.77 38.34 -44.57
N LEU A 281 19.46 38.38 -44.33
CA LEU A 281 18.81 37.94 -43.10
C LEU A 281 18.72 36.40 -43.06
N GLU A 282 19.54 35.76 -42.22
CA GLU A 282 19.26 34.40 -41.73
C GLU A 282 18.39 34.48 -40.48
N ALA A 283 17.21 33.88 -40.53
CA ALA A 283 16.35 33.68 -39.37
C ALA A 283 16.95 32.60 -38.45
N PRO A 284 17.20 32.87 -37.16
CA PRO A 284 17.59 31.80 -36.25
C PRO A 284 16.40 30.85 -36.03
N ALA A 285 16.71 29.57 -36.21
CA ALA A 285 15.84 28.43 -36.00
C ALA A 285 15.04 28.51 -34.69
N VAL A 286 13.73 28.32 -34.80
CA VAL A 286 12.88 27.97 -33.65
C VAL A 286 13.35 26.62 -33.13
N GLN A 287 14.05 26.63 -31.99
CA GLN A 287 14.30 25.42 -31.24
C GLN A 287 12.97 24.90 -30.71
N ASN A 288 12.45 23.88 -31.38
CA ASN A 288 11.41 23.01 -30.86
C ASN A 288 11.99 22.33 -29.61
N THR A 289 11.64 22.85 -28.44
CA THR A 289 11.93 22.16 -27.18
C THR A 289 10.88 21.08 -27.04
N ASP A 290 11.18 19.90 -27.60
CA ASP A 290 10.57 18.64 -27.18
C ASP A 290 10.80 18.49 -25.67
N LYS A 291 9.87 19.03 -24.88
CA LYS A 291 9.74 18.69 -23.47
C LYS A 291 9.43 17.21 -23.43
N LYS A 292 10.44 16.38 -23.17
CA LYS A 292 10.23 14.98 -22.78
C LYS A 292 9.32 14.98 -21.54
N LEU A 293 8.03 14.73 -21.73
CA LEU A 293 7.10 14.51 -20.63
C LEU A 293 7.62 13.32 -19.82
N LYS A 294 7.81 13.52 -18.52
CA LYS A 294 8.13 12.44 -17.60
C LYS A 294 6.86 11.59 -17.41
N PRO A 295 6.92 10.26 -17.51
CA PRO A 295 5.77 9.42 -17.22
C PRO A 295 5.42 9.53 -15.73
N TYR A 296 4.17 9.88 -15.43
CA TYR A 296 3.60 9.72 -14.10
C TYR A 296 2.95 8.34 -14.02
N THR A 297 3.46 7.50 -13.12
CA THR A 297 2.95 6.15 -12.89
C THR A 297 1.94 6.19 -11.75
N TYR A 298 0.72 5.75 -12.00
CA TYR A 298 -0.30 5.54 -10.96
C TYR A 298 -0.49 4.04 -10.74
N THR A 299 -0.41 3.61 -9.49
CA THR A 299 -0.61 2.22 -9.09
C THR A 299 -1.92 2.10 -8.35
N PHE A 300 -2.81 1.23 -8.83
CA PHE A 300 -4.10 0.95 -8.21
C PHE A 300 -4.10 -0.51 -7.73
N SER A 301 -4.48 -0.74 -6.47
CA SER A 301 -4.69 -2.06 -5.91
C SER A 301 -6.19 -2.32 -5.72
N PHE A 302 -6.62 -3.55 -6.00
CA PHE A 302 -8.00 -3.99 -5.79
C PHE A 302 -7.98 -5.24 -4.93
N THR A 303 -8.86 -5.27 -3.93
CA THR A 303 -9.09 -6.45 -3.10
C THR A 303 -10.49 -6.95 -3.36
N HIS A 304 -10.59 -8.21 -3.79
CA HIS A 304 -11.85 -8.89 -3.99
C HIS A 304 -11.99 -9.97 -2.92
N TYR A 305 -13.17 -10.07 -2.31
CA TYR A 305 -13.52 -11.13 -1.37
C TYR A 305 -14.49 -12.10 -2.05
N ASP A 306 -14.38 -13.39 -1.72
CA ASP A 306 -15.29 -14.46 -2.17
C ASP A 306 -15.25 -14.82 -3.67
N TYR A 307 -14.14 -14.55 -4.36
CA TYR A 307 -13.91 -14.97 -5.76
C TYR A 307 -12.70 -15.87 -5.89
N SER A 308 -12.74 -16.80 -6.84
CA SER A 308 -11.55 -17.54 -7.25
C SER A 308 -10.52 -16.62 -7.92
N ALA A 309 -9.26 -17.05 -8.00
CA ALA A 309 -8.19 -16.27 -8.64
C ALA A 309 -8.48 -15.97 -10.13
N GLN A 310 -9.13 -16.89 -10.84
CA GLN A 310 -9.48 -16.72 -12.25
C GLN A 310 -10.62 -15.71 -12.43
N GLU A 311 -11.68 -15.79 -11.62
CA GLU A 311 -12.80 -14.84 -11.67
C GLU A 311 -12.35 -13.42 -11.27
N SER A 312 -11.47 -13.31 -10.28
CA SER A 312 -10.90 -12.02 -9.86
C SER A 312 -10.13 -11.36 -11.01
N LEU A 313 -9.38 -12.15 -11.79
CA LEU A 313 -8.61 -11.65 -12.94
C LEU A 313 -9.53 -11.19 -14.08
N GLU A 314 -10.63 -11.90 -14.36
CA GLU A 314 -11.60 -11.50 -15.36
C GLU A 314 -12.29 -10.18 -15.00
N LYS A 315 -12.63 -10.00 -13.73
CA LYS A 315 -13.24 -8.75 -13.23
C LYS A 315 -12.27 -7.56 -13.32
N VAL A 316 -11.00 -7.75 -12.95
CA VAL A 316 -9.98 -6.70 -13.10
C VAL A 316 -9.78 -6.33 -14.58
N LYS A 317 -9.80 -7.31 -15.50
CA LYS A 317 -9.72 -7.05 -16.94
C LYS A 317 -10.92 -6.26 -17.45
N ALA A 318 -12.13 -6.57 -16.98
CA ALA A 318 -13.36 -5.86 -17.35
C ALA A 318 -13.40 -4.42 -16.80
N PHE A 319 -12.78 -4.17 -15.64
CA PHE A 319 -12.75 -2.85 -15.01
C PHE A 319 -11.74 -1.86 -15.63
N LYS A 320 -10.65 -2.38 -16.24
CA LYS A 320 -9.61 -1.57 -16.89
C LYS A 320 -10.12 -0.47 -17.84
N PRO A 321 -11.05 -0.73 -18.78
CA PRO A 321 -11.60 0.32 -19.65
C PRO A 321 -12.39 1.40 -18.91
N GLU A 322 -13.10 1.06 -17.81
CA GLU A 322 -13.83 2.05 -17.01
C GLU A 322 -12.88 2.98 -16.25
N LEU A 323 -11.79 2.43 -15.73
CA LEU A 323 -10.74 3.20 -15.05
C LEU A 323 -10.04 4.19 -16.00
N ILE A 324 -9.75 3.77 -17.24
CA ILE A 324 -9.17 4.65 -18.26
C ILE A 324 -10.11 5.81 -18.55
N LYS A 325 -11.41 5.51 -18.75
CA LYS A 325 -12.43 6.53 -18.99
C LYS A 325 -12.52 7.51 -17.81
N PHE A 326 -12.49 7.04 -16.57
CA PHE A 326 -12.51 7.89 -15.38
C PHE A 326 -11.30 8.84 -15.33
N ILE A 327 -10.10 8.36 -15.65
CA ILE A 327 -8.87 9.18 -15.67
C ILE A 327 -8.93 10.23 -16.80
N GLU A 328 -9.49 9.90 -17.96
CA GLU A 328 -9.66 10.84 -19.07
C GLU A 328 -10.70 11.94 -18.83
N THR A 329 -11.60 11.75 -17.85
CA THR A 329 -12.66 12.72 -17.53
C THR A 329 -12.32 13.64 -16.33
N CYS A 330 -11.23 13.37 -15.62
CA CYS A 330 -10.74 14.17 -14.48
C CYS A 330 -9.68 15.18 -14.93
#